data_AF-A0A951IFP9-F1
#
_entry.id   AF-A0A951IFP9-F1
#
_cell.length_a   1.000
_cell.length_b   1.000
_cell.length_c   1.000
_cell.angle_alpha   90.00
_cell.angle_beta   90.00
_cell.angle_gamma   90.00
#
_symmetry.space_group_name_H-M   'P 1'
#
loop_
_entity.id
_entity.type
_entity.pdbx_description
1 polymer ?
#
loop_
_entity_poly.entity_id
_entity_poly.type
_entity_poly.pdbx_seq_one_letter_code
_entity_poly.pdbx_strand_id
1 'polypeptide(L)'
;MILDGNFEASLILVDRLWETLLAKLAPNGFLAAIPSRDIMAFSDVQSVAGRASLRQAVIEGESRSHPITPNLYRRDAAARRWSRYAD
;
A
#
# COMPACT_ATOMS: atom_id res chain seq x y z
N MET A 1 -7.72 13.52 -6.20
CA MET A 1 -7.45 12.71 -7.41
C MET A 1 -8.56 11.70 -7.49
N ILE A 2 -9.39 11.76 -8.52
CA ILE A 2 -10.46 10.76 -8.73
C ILE A 2 -9.77 9.56 -9.38
N LEU A 3 -9.56 8.52 -8.59
CA LEU A 3 -9.26 7.21 -9.10
C LEU A 3 -10.63 6.54 -9.27
N ASP A 4 -10.91 6.01 -10.46
CA ASP A 4 -12.23 5.51 -10.86
C ASP A 4 -12.66 4.25 -10.07
N GLY A 5 -11.85 3.78 -9.12
CA GLY A 5 -12.15 2.60 -8.30
C GLY A 5 -11.93 1.31 -9.07
N ASN A 6 -11.01 1.31 -10.04
CA ASN A 6 -10.79 0.17 -10.93
C ASN A 6 -9.35 -0.32 -10.99
N PHE A 7 -8.34 0.48 -10.60
CA PHE A 7 -6.92 0.15 -10.84
C PHE A 7 -5.97 0.75 -9.79
N GLU A 8 -6.49 1.05 -8.61
CA GLU A 8 -5.77 1.66 -7.50
C GLU A 8 -4.61 0.77 -7.11
N ALA A 9 -4.79 -0.55 -7.07
CA ALA A 9 -3.72 -1.52 -6.81
C ALA A 9 -2.52 -1.35 -7.76
N SER A 10 -2.76 -1.04 -9.04
CA SER A 10 -1.72 -0.91 -10.06
C SER A 10 -0.80 0.30 -9.83
N LEU A 11 -1.25 1.30 -9.07
CA LEU A 11 -0.42 2.46 -8.72
C LEU A 11 0.84 2.07 -7.92
N ILE A 12 0.87 0.87 -7.34
CA ILE A 12 2.02 0.38 -6.59
C ILE A 12 3.29 0.28 -7.46
N LEU A 13 3.10 0.12 -8.78
CA LEU A 13 4.15 0.01 -9.78
C LEU A 13 4.66 1.36 -10.28
N VAL A 14 4.01 2.47 -9.93
CA VAL A 14 4.36 3.81 -10.45
C VAL A 14 5.41 4.46 -9.55
N ASP A 15 6.70 4.28 -9.85
CA ASP A 15 7.79 4.75 -8.98
C ASP A 15 7.73 6.23 -8.64
N ARG A 16 7.39 7.07 -9.61
CA ARG A 16 7.28 8.52 -9.42
C ARG A 16 6.24 8.90 -8.37
N LEU A 17 5.17 8.11 -8.21
CA LEU A 17 4.15 8.35 -7.18
C LEU A 17 4.78 8.31 -5.78
N TRP A 18 5.60 7.29 -5.52
CA TRP A 18 6.22 7.04 -4.23
C TRP A 18 7.42 7.94 -3.97
N GLU A 19 8.23 8.19 -5.01
CA GLU A 19 9.47 8.97 -4.91
C GLU A 19 9.23 10.47 -4.84
N THR A 20 8.12 10.96 -5.39
CA THR A 20 7.87 12.41 -5.49
C THR A 20 6.58 12.86 -4.83
N LEU A 21 5.45 12.27 -5.23
CA LEU A 21 4.13 12.80 -4.85
C LEU A 21 3.77 12.47 -3.40
N LEU A 22 4.07 11.24 -2.97
CA LEU A 22 3.71 10.74 -1.64
C LEU A 22 4.88 10.74 -0.66
N ALA A 23 6.12 11.00 -1.10
CA ALA A 23 7.35 10.85 -0.31
C ALA A 23 7.28 11.57 1.06
N LYS A 24 6.60 12.72 1.12
CA LYS A 24 6.45 13.51 2.35
C LYS A 24 5.50 12.88 3.39
N LEU A 25 4.66 11.93 2.98
CA LEU A 25 3.66 11.29 3.84
C LEU A 25 4.20 10.08 4.60
N ALA A 26 5.36 9.54 4.17
CA ALA A 26 6.00 8.38 4.79
C ALA A 26 7.53 8.57 4.84
N PRO A 27 8.04 9.50 5.66
CA PRO A 27 9.46 9.82 5.72
C PRO A 27 10.36 8.65 6.12
N ASN A 28 9.85 7.65 6.84
CA ASN A 28 10.63 6.47 7.23
C ASN A 28 10.53 5.32 6.22
N GLY A 29 9.80 5.53 5.11
CA GLY A 29 9.54 4.53 4.10
C GLY A 29 8.10 4.01 4.14
N PHE A 30 7.69 3.41 3.03
CA PHE A 30 6.31 3.01 2.81
C PHE A 30 6.06 1.56 3.20
N LEU A 31 4.91 1.38 3.84
CA LEU A 31 4.22 0.11 3.92
C LEU A 31 2.89 0.22 3.15
N ALA A 32 2.54 -0.78 2.35
CA ALA A 32 1.34 -0.79 1.55
C ALA A 32 0.50 -2.06 1.77
N ALA A 33 -0.81 -1.91 1.68
CA ALA A 33 -1.80 -2.97 1.62
C ALA A 33 -2.50 -2.92 0.25
N ILE A 34 -2.76 -4.10 -0.33
CA ILE A 34 -3.46 -4.25 -1.61
C ILE A 34 -4.63 -5.22 -1.41
N PRO A 35 -5.69 -4.81 -0.70
CA PRO A 35 -6.80 -5.68 -0.36
C PRO A 35 -7.54 -6.21 -1.60
N SER A 36 -7.78 -5.35 -2.59
CA SER A 36 -8.54 -5.67 -3.81
C SER A 36 -8.00 -4.87 -4.99
N ARG A 37 -8.47 -5.19 -6.20
CA ARG A 37 -8.06 -4.50 -7.44
C ARG A 37 -8.26 -2.98 -7.40
N ASP A 38 -9.34 -2.56 -6.77
CA ASP A 38 -9.83 -1.18 -6.67
C ASP A 38 -9.33 -0.42 -5.43
N ILE A 39 -8.53 -1.07 -4.58
CA ILE A 39 -8.07 -0.46 -3.33
C ILE A 39 -6.59 -0.66 -3.14
N MET A 40 -5.92 0.43 -2.83
CA MET A 40 -4.59 0.42 -2.24
C MET A 40 -4.56 1.41 -1.08
N ALA A 41 -4.01 0.96 0.04
CA ALA A 41 -3.72 1.80 1.18
C ALA A 41 -2.23 1.79 1.48
N PHE A 42 -1.69 2.88 2.01
CA PHE A 42 -0.31 2.95 2.46
C PHE A 42 -0.18 3.72 3.77
N SER A 43 0.93 3.52 4.46
CA SER A 43 1.31 4.30 5.64
C SER A 43 2.82 4.36 5.80
N ASP A 44 3.27 5.24 6.69
CA ASP A 44 4.65 5.25 7.15
C ASP A 44 4.97 3.96 7.91
N VAL A 45 6.12 3.34 7.59
CA VAL A 45 6.51 2.05 8.17
C VAL A 45 6.63 2.09 9.69
N GLN A 46 6.98 3.24 10.29
CA GLN A 46 7.09 3.37 11.74
C GLN A 46 5.75 3.69 12.44
N SER A 47 4.70 4.06 11.69
CA SER A 47 3.39 4.37 12.26
C SER A 47 2.67 3.11 12.78
N VAL A 48 2.60 2.94 14.11
CA VAL A 48 1.87 1.83 14.74
C VAL A 48 0.39 1.84 14.36
N ALA A 49 -0.25 3.02 14.46
CA ALA A 49 -1.65 3.19 14.08
C ALA A 49 -1.86 2.93 12.58
N GLY A 50 -0.93 3.41 11.75
CA GLY A 50 -0.94 3.16 10.31
C GLY A 50 -0.88 1.68 9.96
N ARG A 51 0.04 0.93 10.57
CA ARG A 51 0.14 -0.54 10.39
C ARG A 51 -1.16 -1.24 10.78
N ALA A 52 -1.77 -0.85 11.90
CA ALA A 52 -3.06 -1.40 12.34
C ALA A 52 -4.18 -1.11 11.31
N SER A 53 -4.27 0.13 10.80
CA SER A 53 -5.25 0.49 9.76
C SER A 53 -5.03 -0.28 8.45
N LEU A 54 -3.78 -0.51 8.05
CA LEU A 54 -3.47 -1.31 6.85
C LEU A 54 -3.90 -2.77 7.02
N ARG A 55 -3.70 -3.36 8.20
CA ARG A 55 -4.19 -4.71 8.52
C ARG A 55 -5.71 -4.77 8.48
N GLN A 56 -6.38 -3.76 9.03
CA GLN A 56 -7.83 -3.67 9.00
C GLN A 56 -8.37 -3.57 7.56
N ALA A 57 -7.73 -2.76 6.72
CA ALA A 57 -8.10 -2.63 5.30
C ALA A 57 -7.97 -3.95 4.53
N VAL A 58 -6.96 -4.76 4.86
CA VAL A 58 -6.83 -6.13 4.32
C VAL A 58 -8.02 -7.00 4.70
N ILE A 59 -8.36 -7.05 6.00
CA ILE A 59 -9.47 -7.87 6.52
C ILE A 59 -10.79 -7.47 5.85
N GLU A 60 -11.06 -6.17 5.74
CA GLU A 60 -12.25 -5.64 5.06
C GLU A 60 -12.27 -5.96 3.56
N GLY A 61 -11.09 -6.06 2.95
CA GLY A 61 -10.91 -6.43 1.56
C GLY A 61 -11.25 -7.89 1.24
N GLU A 62 -11.13 -8.79 2.20
CA GLU A 62 -11.38 -10.23 1.99
C GLU A 62 -12.83 -10.52 1.56
N SER A 63 -13.77 -9.68 1.99
CA SER A 63 -15.19 -9.79 1.63
C SER A 63 -15.57 -9.07 0.32
N ARG A 64 -14.62 -8.42 -0.35
CA ARG A 64 -14.87 -7.67 -1.60
C ARG A 64 -14.71 -8.56 -2.83
N SER A 65 -15.22 -8.08 -3.97
CA SER A 65 -14.97 -8.72 -5.26
C SER A 65 -13.48 -8.60 -5.62
N HIS A 66 -12.84 -9.72 -5.97
CA HIS A 66 -11.45 -9.81 -6.40
C HIS A 66 -10.41 -9.42 -5.33
N PRO A 67 -10.36 -10.15 -4.20
CA PRO A 67 -9.28 -9.97 -3.23
C PRO A 67 -7.94 -10.32 -3.87
N ILE A 68 -6.88 -9.56 -3.56
CA ILE A 68 -5.55 -9.77 -4.16
C ILE A 68 -4.62 -10.49 -3.18
N THR A 69 -4.38 -9.91 -2.00
CA THR A 69 -3.38 -10.45 -1.06
C THR A 69 -3.66 -9.97 0.36
N PRO A 70 -3.52 -10.86 1.37
CA PRO A 70 -3.65 -10.46 2.76
C PRO A 70 -2.35 -9.87 3.34
N ASN A 71 -1.32 -9.73 2.51
CA ASN A 71 0.01 -9.33 2.96
C ASN A 71 0.22 -7.82 2.86
N LEU A 72 1.05 -7.31 3.76
CA LEU A 72 1.62 -5.98 3.63
C LEU A 72 2.93 -6.05 2.85
N TYR A 73 3.28 -4.97 2.17
CA TYR A 73 4.51 -4.86 1.38
C TYR A 73 5.28 -3.63 1.81
N ARG A 74 6.59 -3.79 2.03
CA ARG A 74 7.51 -2.67 2.29
C ARG A 74 8.19 -2.26 1.00
N ARG A 75 8.30 -0.96 0.75
CA ARG A 75 9.08 -0.43 -0.36
C ARG A 75 10.54 -0.27 0.03
N ASP A 76 11.43 -0.84 -0.78
CA ASP A 76 12.82 -0.45 -0.86
C ASP A 76 12.95 0.66 -1.90
N ALA A 77 13.23 1.89 -1.45
CA ALA A 77 13.33 3.05 -2.33
C ALA A 77 14.56 3.00 -3.24
N ALA A 78 15.68 2.46 -2.75
CA ALA A 78 16.93 2.39 -3.53
C ALA A 78 16.82 1.35 -4.65
N ALA A 79 16.21 0.21 -4.35
CA ALA A 79 16.02 -0.87 -5.32
C ALA A 79 14.71 -0.76 -6.13
N ARG A 80 13.86 0.24 -5.86
CA ARG A 80 12.51 0.41 -6.45
C ARG A 80 11.67 -0.87 -6.39
N ARG A 81 11.76 -1.58 -5.27
CA ARG A 81 11.18 -2.92 -5.13
C ARG A 81 10.24 -2.98 -3.94
N TRP A 82 9.16 -3.73 -4.11
CA TRP A 82 8.28 -4.11 -3.02
C TRP A 82 8.61 -5.54 -2.58
N SER A 83 8.75 -5.73 -1.27
CA SER A 83 8.93 -7.04 -0.67
C SER A 83 7.87 -7.26 0.40
N ARG A 84 7.42 -8.50 0.55
CA ARG A 84 6.49 -8.87 1.62
C ARG A 84 7.07 -8.42 2.96
N TYR A 85 6.25 -7.75 3.75
CA TYR A 85 6.59 -7.34 5.10
C TYR A 85 6.16 -8.44 6.06
N ALA A 86 7.13 -8.98 6.79
CA ALA A 86 6.90 -9.82 7.96
C ALA A 86 7.00 -8.90 9.19
N ASP A 87 5.95 -8.87 10.00
CA ASP A 87 5.97 -8.20 11.32
C ASP A 87 7.03 -8.84 12.23
#